data_AF-A0AA88JIV2-F1
#
_entry.id   AF-A0AA88JIV2-F1
#
_cell.length_a   1.000
_cell.length_b   1.000
_cell.length_c   1.000
_cell.angle_alpha   90.00
_cell.angle_beta   90.00
_cell.angle_gamma   90.00
#
_symmetry.space_group_name_H-M   'P 1'
#
loop_
_entity.id
_entity.type
_entity.pdbx_description
1 polymer ?
#
loop_
_entity_poly.entity_id
_entity_poly.type
_entity_poly.pdbx_seq_one_letter_code
_entity_poly.pdbx_strand_id
1 'polypeptide(L)'
;MDIFVCTADPKMEPPTLVINTVLSAMSYNYPPEKLSVYVSDDGGSEITFYALLEASLFSKHWIPFCKRFNVEPRAPEAYFSQHCPFLDGKFAQELLAIKGRKYLEHVTGRAYLTVAT
;
A
#
# COMPACT_ATOMS: atom_id res chain seq x y z
N MET A 1 16.54 -2.23 -10.80
CA MET A 1 15.44 -1.39 -11.29
C MET A 1 15.05 -0.50 -10.15
N ASP A 2 15.23 0.80 -10.35
CA ASP A 2 14.99 1.80 -9.33
C ASP A 2 13.76 2.60 -9.74
N ILE A 3 12.78 2.65 -8.85
CA ILE A 3 11.53 3.37 -9.06
C ILE A 3 11.52 4.57 -8.13
N PHE A 4 11.35 5.75 -8.69
CA PHE A 4 11.22 7.00 -7.94
C PHE A 4 9.76 7.43 -7.95
N VAL A 5 9.20 7.63 -6.77
CA VAL A 5 7.86 8.21 -6.56
C VAL A 5 8.07 9.59 -5.96
N CYS A 6 7.70 10.63 -6.69
CA CYS A 6 7.81 12.01 -6.21
C CYS A 6 6.43 12.54 -5.85
N THR A 7 6.35 13.28 -4.75
CA THR A 7 5.14 14.00 -4.33
C THR A 7 5.54 15.38 -3.78
N ALA A 8 4.65 16.37 -3.91
CA ALA A 8 4.94 17.75 -3.52
C ALA A 8 3.84 18.40 -2.69
N ASP A 9 2.57 18.03 -2.89
CA ASP A 9 1.46 18.64 -2.15
C ASP A 9 0.49 17.55 -1.67
N PRO A 10 0.38 17.30 -0.35
CA PRO A 10 -0.48 16.26 0.21
C PRO A 10 -1.98 16.51 -0.01
N LYS A 11 -2.39 17.72 -0.44
CA LYS A 11 -3.78 18.01 -0.81
C LYS A 11 -4.08 17.60 -2.25
N MET A 12 -3.15 17.88 -3.16
CA MET A 12 -3.28 17.53 -4.57
C MET A 12 -2.97 16.05 -4.80
N GLU A 13 -2.03 15.51 -4.02
CA GLU A 13 -1.56 14.12 -4.05
C GLU A 13 -1.76 13.51 -2.66
N PRO A 14 -2.98 13.05 -2.34
CA PRO A 14 -3.28 12.53 -1.02
C PRO A 14 -2.30 11.42 -0.58
N PRO A 15 -1.90 11.35 0.69
CA PRO A 15 -1.00 10.31 1.19
C PRO A 15 -1.46 8.88 0.86
N THR A 16 -2.77 8.65 0.81
CA THR A 16 -3.37 7.37 0.37
C THR A 16 -3.04 7.02 -1.07
N LEU A 17 -3.02 8.00 -1.99
CA LEU A 17 -2.60 7.78 -3.38
C LEU A 17 -1.12 7.40 -3.46
N VAL A 18 -0.26 8.09 -2.70
CA VAL A 18 1.19 7.85 -2.67
C VAL A 18 1.49 6.43 -2.19
N ILE A 19 0.93 6.01 -1.05
CA ILE A 19 1.19 4.67 -0.50
C ILE A 19 0.62 3.54 -1.38
N ASN A 20 -0.51 3.76 -2.06
CA ASN A 20 -1.05 2.78 -3.01
C ASN A 20 -0.09 2.58 -4.19
N THR A 21 0.50 3.67 -4.67
CA THR A 21 1.49 3.66 -5.74
C THR A 21 2.76 2.94 -5.29
N VAL A 22 3.28 3.25 -4.09
CA VAL A 22 4.47 2.60 -3.52
C VAL A 22 4.22 1.09 -3.31
N LEU A 23 3.09 0.70 -2.72
CA LEU A 23 2.76 -0.71 -2.50
C LEU A 23 2.57 -1.48 -3.81
N SER A 24 1.99 -0.83 -4.82
CA SER A 24 1.88 -1.41 -6.17
C SER A 24 3.26 -1.66 -6.79
N ALA A 25 4.15 -0.66 -6.72
CA ALA A 25 5.52 -0.75 -7.21
C ALA A 25 6.33 -1.84 -6.48
N MET A 26 6.23 -1.90 -5.15
CA MET A 26 6.92 -2.91 -4.33
C MET A 26 6.41 -4.35 -4.57
N SER A 27 5.15 -4.49 -4.99
CA SER A 27 4.55 -5.78 -5.36
C SER A 27 4.86 -6.21 -6.79
N TYR A 28 5.66 -5.43 -7.54
CA TYR A 28 6.01 -5.76 -8.92
C TYR A 28 6.75 -7.10 -9.01
N ASN A 29 6.52 -7.84 -10.11
CA ASN A 29 7.12 -9.15 -10.32
C ASN A 29 8.57 -9.01 -10.80
N TYR A 30 9.44 -8.60 -9.88
CA TYR A 30 10.87 -8.43 -10.10
C TYR A 30 11.67 -9.05 -8.94
N PRO A 31 12.91 -9.53 -9.16
CA PRO A 31 13.75 -10.02 -8.08
C PRO A 31 13.91 -8.96 -6.98
N PRO A 32 13.60 -9.27 -5.71
CA PRO A 32 13.55 -8.29 -4.63
C PRO A 32 14.90 -7.62 -4.37
N GLU A 33 16.00 -8.34 -4.57
CA GLU A 33 17.37 -7.82 -4.44
C GLU A 33 17.77 -6.86 -5.58
N LYS A 34 16.93 -6.74 -6.62
CA LYS A 34 17.13 -5.86 -7.77
C LYS A 34 16.03 -4.81 -7.92
N LEU A 35 15.08 -4.73 -6.98
CA LEU A 35 14.00 -3.75 -6.98
C LEU A 35 14.18 -2.80 -5.81
N SER A 36 14.37 -1.53 -6.10
CA SER A 36 14.44 -0.47 -5.09
C SER A 36 13.35 0.56 -5.39
N VAL A 37 12.60 0.98 -4.37
CA VAL A 37 11.60 2.04 -4.48
C VAL A 37 12.01 3.18 -3.56
N TYR A 38 12.11 4.38 -4.12
CA TYR A 38 12.48 5.61 -3.44
C TYR A 38 11.30 6.57 -3.48
N VAL A 39 11.06 7.27 -2.38
CA VAL A 39 10.04 8.31 -2.30
C VAL A 39 10.72 9.65 -2.02
N SER A 40 10.44 10.65 -2.85
CA SER A 40 10.84 12.05 -2.64
C SER A 40 9.58 12.85 -2.31
N ASP A 41 9.54 13.46 -1.13
CA ASP A 41 8.45 14.34 -0.71
C ASP A 41 8.97 15.77 -0.59
N ASP A 42 8.73 16.57 -1.64
CA ASP A 42 9.13 17.97 -1.70
C ASP A 42 8.24 18.86 -0.80
N GLY A 43 7.06 18.37 -0.44
CA GLY A 43 6.13 19.05 0.47
C GLY A 43 6.48 18.86 1.95
N GLY A 44 7.37 17.91 2.27
CA GLY A 44 7.79 17.61 3.64
C GLY A 44 6.60 17.28 4.56
N SER A 45 5.59 16.57 4.04
CA SER A 45 4.34 16.36 4.77
C SER A 45 4.50 15.29 5.85
N GLU A 46 4.28 15.67 7.11
CA GLU A 46 4.24 14.72 8.22
C GLU A 46 3.19 13.62 8.01
N ILE A 47 2.05 13.96 7.40
CA ILE A 47 0.99 12.99 7.12
C ILE A 47 1.45 11.98 6.06
N THR A 48 2.15 12.42 5.01
CA THR A 48 2.75 11.51 4.02
C THR A 48 3.77 10.59 4.67
N PHE A 49 4.61 11.11 5.57
CA PHE A 49 5.58 10.30 6.32
C PHE A 49 4.90 9.21 7.17
N TYR A 50 3.90 9.57 7.98
CA TYR A 50 3.17 8.59 8.80
C TYR A 50 2.39 7.58 7.95
N ALA A 51 1.81 8.01 6.82
CA ALA A 51 1.17 7.10 5.88
C ALA A 51 2.18 6.08 5.31
N LEU A 52 3.37 6.51 4.91
CA LEU A 52 4.44 5.62 4.43
C LEU A 52 4.93 4.67 5.52
N LEU A 53 5.05 5.13 6.76
CA LEU A 53 5.40 4.28 7.91
C LEU A 53 4.37 3.16 8.09
N GLU A 54 3.09 3.49 8.11
CA GLU A 54 2.01 2.52 8.25
C GLU A 54 1.93 1.58 7.03
N ALA A 55 2.12 2.11 5.82
CA ALA A 55 2.21 1.32 4.59
C ALA A 55 3.38 0.32 4.63
N SER A 56 4.51 0.69 5.24
CA SER A 56 5.65 -0.23 5.43
C SER A 56 5.27 -1.44 6.30
N LEU A 57 4.44 -1.24 7.33
CA LEU A 57 3.94 -2.32 8.19
C LEU A 57 2.93 -3.20 7.43
N PHE A 58 2.04 -2.56 6.68
CA PHE A 58 1.06 -3.26 5.84
C PHE A 58 1.73 -4.08 4.73
N SER A 59 2.83 -3.59 4.15
CA SER A 59 3.56 -4.21 3.04
C SER A 59 4.01 -5.65 3.34
N LYS A 60 4.31 -5.95 4.61
CA LYS A 60 4.69 -7.30 5.10
C LYS A 60 3.60 -8.34 4.87
N HIS A 61 2.35 -7.90 4.68
CA HIS A 61 1.20 -8.75 4.42
C HIS A 61 0.78 -8.70 2.95
N TRP A 62 0.75 -7.49 2.38
CA TRP A 62 0.28 -7.27 1.03
C TRP A 62 1.23 -7.84 -0.03
N ILE A 63 2.53 -7.56 0.06
CA ILE A 63 3.49 -7.98 -0.98
C ILE A 63 3.54 -9.52 -1.11
N PRO A 64 3.65 -10.32 -0.02
CA PRO A 64 3.61 -11.77 -0.14
C PRO A 64 2.27 -12.27 -0.69
N PHE A 65 1.16 -11.65 -0.32
CA PHE A 65 -0.16 -11.98 -0.84
C PHE A 65 -0.25 -11.75 -2.35
N CYS A 66 0.18 -10.58 -2.83
CA CYS A 66 0.24 -10.26 -4.26
C CYS A 66 1.07 -11.27 -5.04
N LYS A 67 2.26 -11.62 -4.53
CA LYS A 67 3.18 -12.55 -5.22
C LYS A 67 2.63 -13.98 -5.28
N ARG A 68 2.05 -14.48 -4.18
CA ARG A 68 1.52 -15.87 -4.15
C ARG A 68 0.30 -16.07 -5.03
N PHE A 69 -0.58 -15.08 -5.10
CA PHE A 69 -1.85 -15.21 -5.81
C PHE A 69 -1.90 -14.43 -7.12
N ASN A 70 -0.77 -13.85 -7.54
CA ASN A 70 -0.64 -13.04 -8.75
C ASN A 70 -1.75 -11.97 -8.87
N VAL A 71 -1.94 -11.22 -7.79
CA VAL A 71 -3.03 -10.25 -7.64
C VAL A 71 -2.90 -9.10 -8.64
N GLU A 72 -3.99 -8.78 -9.33
CA GLU A 72 -4.09 -7.60 -10.19
C GLU A 72 -5.46 -6.91 -9.96
N PRO A 73 -5.49 -5.57 -9.85
CA PRO A 73 -4.35 -4.66 -9.79
C PRO A 73 -3.57 -4.79 -8.46
N ARG A 74 -2.27 -4.50 -8.48
CA ARG A 74 -1.41 -4.58 -7.28
C ARG A 74 -1.60 -3.43 -6.28
N ALA A 75 -2.25 -2.35 -6.70
CA ALA A 75 -2.61 -1.25 -5.81
C ALA A 75 -3.78 -1.70 -4.89
N PRO A 76 -3.60 -1.70 -3.56
CA PRO A 76 -4.62 -2.21 -2.63
C PRO A 76 -6.00 -1.59 -2.80
N GLU A 77 -6.10 -0.26 -2.88
CA GLU A 77 -7.38 0.45 -2.99
C GLU A 77 -8.08 0.13 -4.30
N ALA A 78 -7.34 0.09 -5.41
CA ALA A 78 -7.87 -0.31 -6.70
C ALA A 78 -8.35 -1.76 -6.67
N TYR A 79 -7.62 -2.66 -5.99
CA TYR A 79 -8.00 -4.06 -5.86
C TYR A 79 -9.27 -4.23 -5.02
N PHE A 80 -9.33 -3.61 -3.84
CA PHE A 80 -10.47 -3.75 -2.93
C PHE A 80 -11.75 -3.08 -3.43
N SER A 81 -11.62 -2.12 -4.35
CA SER A 81 -12.76 -1.48 -5.02
C SER A 81 -13.39 -2.36 -6.10
N GLN A 82 -12.71 -3.42 -6.55
CA GLN A 82 -13.26 -4.36 -7.52
C GLN A 82 -14.20 -5.38 -6.85
N HIS A 83 -15.25 -5.78 -7.56
CA HIS A 83 -16.05 -6.93 -7.19
C HIS A 83 -15.29 -8.20 -7.56
N CYS A 84 -14.84 -8.98 -6.57
CA CYS A 84 -14.20 -10.28 -6.82
C CYS A 84 -15.27 -11.39 -6.91
N PRO A 85 -15.46 -12.04 -8.07
CA PRO A 85 -16.28 -13.25 -8.15
C PRO A 85 -15.47 -14.48 -7.74
N PHE A 86 -16.14 -15.44 -7.10
CA PHE A 86 -15.70 -16.80 -6.76
C PHE A 86 -14.23 -16.94 -6.35
N LEU A 87 -14.00 -16.80 -5.04
CA LEU A 87 -12.70 -16.97 -4.42
C LEU A 87 -12.54 -18.40 -3.88
N ASP A 88 -11.39 -19.02 -4.16
CA ASP A 88 -10.92 -20.20 -3.43
C ASP A 88 -10.94 -19.91 -1.91
N GLY A 89 -11.33 -20.89 -1.09
CA GLY A 89 -11.55 -20.72 0.34
C GLY A 89 -10.32 -20.19 1.08
N LYS A 90 -9.12 -20.63 0.69
CA LYS A 90 -7.86 -20.14 1.28
C LYS A 90 -7.58 -18.68 0.88
N PHE A 91 -7.77 -18.36 -0.41
CA PHE A 91 -7.62 -16.99 -0.91
C PHE A 91 -8.58 -16.03 -0.20
N ALA A 92 -9.86 -16.41 -0.09
CA ALA A 92 -10.90 -15.61 0.55
C ALA A 92 -10.57 -15.33 2.02
N GLN A 93 -10.14 -16.35 2.76
CA GLN A 93 -9.79 -16.20 4.18
C GLN A 93 -8.60 -15.25 4.38
N GLU A 94 -7.54 -15.39 3.59
CA GLU A 94 -6.37 -14.51 3.67
C GLU A 94 -6.70 -13.08 3.23
N LEU A 95 -7.49 -12.92 2.16
CA LEU A 95 -7.94 -11.61 1.68
C LEU A 95 -8.77 -10.89 2.74
N LEU A 96 -9.70 -11.59 3.39
CA LEU A 96 -10.52 -11.03 4.48
C LEU A 96 -9.66 -10.61 5.68
N ALA A 97 -8.63 -11.38 6.03
CA ALA A 97 -7.71 -11.02 7.10
C ALA A 97 -6.89 -9.74 6.78
N ILE A 98 -6.49 -9.58 5.51
CA ILE A 98 -5.77 -8.39 5.04
C ILE A 98 -6.69 -7.17 4.98
N LYS A 99 -7.89 -7.31 4.39
CA LYS A 99 -8.88 -6.24 4.22
C LYS A 99 -9.44 -5.77 5.57
N GLY A 100 -9.84 -6.69 6.44
CA GLY A 100 -10.61 -6.38 7.65
C GLY A 100 -9.81 -5.82 8.82
N ARG A 101 -8.53 -6.20 9.00
CA ARG A 101 -7.73 -5.78 10.16
C ARG A 101 -6.52 -4.92 9.82
N LYS A 102 -6.00 -4.99 8.60
CA LYS A 102 -4.64 -4.46 8.33
C LYS A 102 -4.66 -3.26 7.41
N TYR A 103 -5.50 -3.27 6.38
CA TYR A 103 -5.55 -2.10 5.48
C TYR A 103 -6.18 -0.90 6.19
N LEU A 104 -7.35 -1.05 6.82
CA LEU A 104 -8.06 0.08 7.42
C LEU A 104 -7.37 0.66 8.66
N GLU A 105 -6.79 -0.19 9.53
CA GLU A 105 -6.09 0.25 10.74
C GLU A 105 -4.81 1.02 10.43
N HIS A 106 -3.99 0.51 9.51
CA HIS A 106 -2.71 1.10 9.15
C HIS A 106 -2.89 2.30 8.20
N VAL A 107 -3.70 2.15 7.15
CA VAL A 107 -3.71 3.12 6.04
C VAL A 107 -4.72 4.25 6.23
N THR A 108 -5.90 3.98 6.77
CA THR A 108 -6.99 4.98 6.82
C THR A 108 -7.23 5.60 8.20
N GLY A 109 -6.93 4.88 9.29
CA GLY A 109 -7.32 5.29 10.65
C GLY A 109 -6.22 5.95 11.49
N ARG A 110 -4.99 5.40 11.49
CA ARG A 110 -3.95 5.81 12.45
C ARG A 110 -3.16 7.05 12.07
N ALA A 111 -2.84 7.23 10.78
CA ALA A 111 -2.04 8.37 10.33
C ALA A 111 -2.65 9.72 10.78
N TYR A 112 -3.98 9.89 10.71
CA TYR A 112 -4.66 11.10 11.17
C TYR A 112 -4.69 11.26 12.70
N LEU A 113 -4.73 10.15 13.45
CA LEU A 113 -4.76 10.19 14.92
C LEU A 113 -3.40 10.53 15.52
N THR A 114 -2.29 10.09 14.91
CA THR A 114 -0.93 10.33 15.42
C THR A 114 -0.48 11.79 15.29
N VAL A 115 -1.00 12.54 14.31
CA VAL A 115 -0.70 13.99 14.17
C VAL A 115 -1.61 14.86 15.06
N ALA A 116 -2.67 14.29 15.63
CA ALA A 116 -3.67 15.00 16.44
C ALA A 116 -3.44 14.90 17.96
N THR A 117 -2.36 14.24 18.40
CA THR A 117 -1.98 14.05 19.82
C THR A 117 -0.63 14.68 20.11
#